data_AF-A0A1A6G4A9-F1
#
_entry.id   AF-A0A1A6G4A9-F1
#
_cell.length_a   1.000
_cell.length_b   1.000
_cell.length_c   1.000
_cell.angle_alpha   90.00
_cell.angle_beta   90.00
_cell.angle_gamma   90.00
#
_symmetry.space_group_name_H-M   'P 1'
#
loop_
_entity.id
_entity.type
_entity.pdbx_description
1 polymer ?
#
loop_
_entity_poly.entity_id
_entity_poly.type
_entity_poly.pdbx_seq_one_letter_code
_entity_poly.pdbx_strand_id
1 'polypeptide(L)'
;DFGPAGIMNKAITLSKDEEWKRVRALLSPTFTSGKLKEMFPIIEQYGDILVKHLRREAEKGKPITMKEVLGAYSMDVITSTSFGVSVNSLNNPKDSFVEKTKI
;
A
#
# COMPACT_ATOMS: atom_id res chain seq x y z
N ASP A 1 -26.36 11.66 -12.13
CA ASP A 1 -25.35 12.64 -11.71
C ASP A 1 -24.77 12.30 -10.36
N PHE A 2 -23.45 12.13 -10.27
CA PHE A 2 -22.75 11.64 -9.07
C PHE A 2 -22.19 12.75 -8.14
N GLY A 3 -22.48 14.02 -8.40
CA GLY A 3 -21.96 15.14 -7.61
C GLY A 3 -20.42 15.25 -7.63
N PRO A 4 -19.83 16.21 -6.90
CA PRO A 4 -18.39 16.50 -6.95
C PRO A 4 -17.51 15.35 -6.42
N ALA A 5 -18.05 14.47 -5.57
CA ALA A 5 -17.36 13.30 -5.04
C ALA A 5 -17.55 12.03 -5.89
N GLY A 6 -18.37 12.07 -6.95
CA GLY A 6 -18.52 10.96 -7.87
C GLY A 6 -18.95 9.65 -7.17
N ILE A 7 -18.43 8.54 -7.70
CA ILE A 7 -18.55 7.20 -7.12
C ILE A 7 -17.89 7.06 -5.73
N MET A 8 -17.03 8.01 -5.34
CA MET A 8 -16.26 7.97 -4.09
C MET A 8 -17.04 8.52 -2.90
N ASN A 9 -18.25 9.07 -3.09
CA ASN A 9 -19.07 9.58 -2.00
C ASN A 9 -19.39 8.54 -0.90
N LYS A 10 -19.33 7.25 -1.23
CA LYS A 10 -19.51 6.11 -0.31
C LYS A 10 -18.21 5.58 0.31
N ALA A 11 -17.04 6.10 -0.10
CA ALA A 11 -15.78 5.73 0.52
C ALA A 11 -15.79 6.11 2.01
N ILE A 12 -15.19 5.27 2.87
CA ILE A 12 -15.17 5.48 4.32
C ILE A 12 -14.63 6.86 4.73
N THR A 13 -13.72 7.43 3.93
CA THR A 13 -13.11 8.74 4.18
C THR A 13 -14.03 9.92 3.88
N LEU A 14 -15.08 9.73 3.08
CA LEU A 14 -15.99 10.78 2.62
C LEU A 14 -17.43 10.58 3.11
N SER A 15 -17.84 9.34 3.36
CA SER A 15 -19.15 8.99 3.90
C SER A 15 -19.38 9.61 5.28
N LYS A 16 -20.65 9.84 5.64
CA LYS A 16 -21.06 10.45 6.91
C LYS A 16 -22.12 9.61 7.63
N ASP A 17 -22.31 9.90 8.91
CA ASP A 17 -23.42 9.38 9.73
C ASP A 17 -23.55 7.84 9.66
N GLU A 18 -24.75 7.34 9.40
CA GLU A 18 -25.04 5.90 9.35
C GLU A 18 -24.29 5.16 8.23
N GLU A 19 -24.03 5.82 7.10
CA GLU A 19 -23.25 5.20 6.02
C GLU A 19 -21.80 5.01 6.45
N TRP A 20 -21.20 6.02 7.10
CA TRP A 20 -19.87 5.89 7.69
C TRP A 20 -19.83 4.79 8.75
N LYS A 21 -20.81 4.76 9.67
CA LYS A 21 -20.89 3.73 10.72
C LYS A 21 -20.94 2.34 10.10
N ARG A 22 -21.76 2.16 9.05
CA ARG A 22 -21.90 0.89 8.34
C ARG A 22 -20.59 0.45 7.67
N VAL A 23 -19.95 1.31 6.88
CA VAL A 23 -18.69 0.97 6.20
C VAL A 23 -17.56 0.76 7.21
N ARG A 24 -17.50 1.56 8.28
CA ARG A 24 -16.54 1.41 9.38
C ARG A 24 -16.70 0.08 10.09
N ALA A 25 -17.93 -0.33 10.40
CA ALA A 25 -18.21 -1.62 11.04
C ALA A 25 -17.75 -2.79 10.15
N LEU A 26 -17.90 -2.67 8.82
CA LEU A 26 -17.45 -3.67 7.87
C LEU A 26 -15.92 -3.77 7.75
N LEU A 27 -15.20 -2.64 7.75
CA LEU A 27 -13.74 -2.61 7.56
C LEU A 27 -12.94 -2.82 8.85
N SER A 28 -13.50 -2.53 10.03
CA SER A 28 -12.78 -2.62 11.31
C SER A 28 -12.18 -4.01 11.60
N PRO A 29 -12.86 -5.14 11.33
CA PRO A 29 -12.31 -6.47 11.58
C PRO A 29 -11.00 -6.79 10.82
N THR A 30 -10.77 -6.13 9.68
CA THR A 30 -9.56 -6.33 8.85
C THR A 30 -8.28 -5.90 9.58
N PHE A 31 -8.36 -4.98 10.53
CA PHE A 31 -7.20 -4.40 11.22
C PHE A 31 -7.11 -4.84 12.70
N THR A 32 -7.69 -5.98 13.05
CA THR A 32 -7.50 -6.57 14.40
C THR A 32 -6.06 -7.04 14.59
N SER A 33 -5.59 -7.14 15.84
CA SER A 33 -4.24 -7.63 16.13
C SER A 33 -3.98 -9.04 15.57
N GLY A 34 -5.01 -9.89 15.52
CA GLY A 34 -4.90 -11.22 14.89
C GLY A 34 -4.63 -11.13 13.39
N LYS A 35 -5.40 -10.30 12.67
CA LYS A 35 -5.20 -10.07 11.23
C LYS A 35 -3.88 -9.38 10.90
N LEU A 36 -3.45 -8.43 11.73
CA LEU A 36 -2.13 -7.80 11.56
C LEU A 36 -0.99 -8.81 11.76
N LYS A 37 -1.12 -9.76 12.70
CA LYS A 37 -0.16 -10.86 12.86
C LYS A 37 -0.15 -11.78 11.64
N GLU A 38 -1.31 -12.09 11.05
CA GLU A 38 -1.39 -12.87 9.81
C GLU A 38 -0.73 -12.15 8.62
N MET A 39 -0.80 -10.82 8.55
CA MET A 39 -0.16 -10.01 7.51
C MET A 39 1.36 -9.88 7.69
N PHE A 40 1.88 -10.05 8.92
CA PHE A 40 3.26 -9.76 9.26
C PHE A 40 4.30 -10.47 8.38
N PRO A 41 4.19 -11.78 8.05
CA PRO A 41 5.16 -12.45 7.18
C PRO A 41 5.29 -11.81 5.79
N ILE A 42 4.18 -11.28 5.25
CA ILE A 42 4.18 -10.57 3.95
C ILE A 42 4.95 -9.25 4.09
N ILE A 43 4.70 -8.51 5.17
CA ILE A 43 5.39 -7.24 5.45
C ILE A 43 6.91 -7.49 5.60
N GLU A 44 7.29 -8.51 6.36
CA GLU A 44 8.68 -8.92 6.56
C GLU A 44 9.36 -9.28 5.22
N GLN A 45 8.70 -10.06 4.37
CA GLN A 45 9.21 -10.41 3.05
C GLN A 45 9.56 -9.18 2.20
N TYR A 46 8.67 -8.17 2.16
CA TYR A 46 8.96 -6.92 1.44
C TYR A 46 10.00 -6.06 2.15
N GLY A 47 10.13 -6.18 3.48
CA GLY A 47 11.20 -5.58 4.26
C GLY A 47 12.58 -6.10 3.85
N ASP A 48 12.70 -7.41 3.65
CA ASP A 48 13.94 -8.03 3.15
C ASP A 48 14.29 -7.54 1.73
N ILE A 49 13.28 -7.39 0.87
CA ILE A 49 13.47 -6.85 -0.49
C ILE A 49 13.95 -5.40 -0.43
N LEU A 50 13.37 -4.58 0.46
CA LEU A 50 13.77 -3.20 0.71
C LEU A 50 15.23 -3.12 1.17
N VAL A 51 15.63 -3.92 2.16
CA VAL A 51 17.02 -3.94 2.66
C VAL A 51 18.00 -4.35 1.56
N LYS A 52 17.67 -5.36 0.75
CA LYS A 52 18.49 -5.78 -0.40
C LYS A 52 18.59 -4.68 -1.46
N HIS A 53 17.52 -3.94 -1.72
CA HIS A 53 17.53 -2.79 -2.62
C HIS A 53 18.43 -1.68 -2.09
N LEU A 54 18.25 -1.27 -0.83
CA LEU A 54 19.06 -0.21 -0.19
C LEU A 54 20.55 -0.54 -0.17
N ARG A 55 20.92 -1.80 0.11
CA ARG A 55 22.32 -2.24 0.06
C ARG A 55 22.95 -2.05 -1.32
N ARG A 56 22.25 -2.45 -2.38
CA ARG A 56 22.71 -2.27 -3.77
C ARG A 56 22.84 -0.81 -4.16
N GLU A 57 21.93 0.06 -3.71
CA GLU A 57 22.04 1.49 -4.00
C GLU A 57 23.16 2.17 -3.21
N ALA A 58 23.39 1.74 -1.96
CA ALA A 58 24.49 2.24 -1.13
C ALA A 58 25.86 1.92 -1.75
N GLU A 59 26.03 0.74 -2.34
CA GLU A 59 27.26 0.34 -3.07
C GLU A 59 27.59 1.28 -4.25
N LYS A 60 26.58 1.95 -4.84
CA LYS A 60 26.79 2.91 -5.93
C LYS A 60 27.30 4.26 -5.43
N GLY A 61 27.26 4.52 -4.11
CA GLY A 61 27.72 5.77 -3.50
C GLY A 61 26.92 7.02 -3.91
N LYS A 62 25.69 6.83 -4.42
CA LYS A 62 24.83 7.93 -4.88
C LYS A 62 23.69 8.17 -3.89
N PRO A 63 23.26 9.42 -3.68
CA PRO A 63 22.04 9.71 -2.94
C PRO A 63 20.83 9.04 -3.60
N ILE A 64 19.89 8.61 -2.76
CA ILE A 64 18.61 8.02 -3.18
C ILE A 64 17.43 8.85 -2.67
N THR A 65 16.34 8.85 -3.43
CA THR A 65 15.09 9.51 -3.04
C THR A 65 14.26 8.57 -2.16
N MET A 66 14.28 8.79 -0.83
CA MET A 66 13.55 7.93 0.11
C MET A 66 12.04 7.87 -0.14
N LYS A 67 11.44 8.94 -0.69
CA LYS A 67 10.01 8.95 -1.07
C LYS A 67 9.69 7.85 -2.10
N GLU A 68 10.55 7.67 -3.10
CA GLU A 68 10.34 6.69 -4.17
C GLU A 68 10.53 5.27 -3.65
N VAL A 69 11.58 5.04 -2.87
CA VAL A 69 11.90 3.73 -2.31
C VAL A 69 10.81 3.27 -1.33
N LEU A 70 10.45 4.12 -0.35
CA LEU A 70 9.43 3.77 0.63
C LEU A 70 8.02 3.78 0.03
N GLY A 71 7.77 4.60 -1.00
CA GLY A 71 6.55 4.56 -1.78
C GLY A 71 6.35 3.21 -2.47
N ALA A 72 7.38 2.70 -3.14
CA ALA A 72 7.36 1.38 -3.79
C ALA A 72 7.18 0.24 -2.77
N TYR A 73 7.91 0.28 -1.65
CA TYR A 73 7.73 -0.67 -0.55
C TYR A 73 6.30 -0.67 0.01
N SER A 74 5.76 0.51 0.30
CA SER A 74 4.40 0.64 0.84
C SER A 74 3.35 0.13 -0.14
N MET A 75 3.54 0.37 -1.43
CA MET A 75 2.65 -0.13 -2.47
C MET A 75 2.65 -1.65 -2.55
N ASP A 76 3.82 -2.28 -2.53
CA ASP A 76 3.97 -3.73 -2.53
C ASP A 76 3.31 -4.37 -1.30
N VAL A 77 3.51 -3.78 -0.12
CA VAL A 77 2.89 -4.25 1.13
C VAL A 77 1.36 -4.15 1.06
N ILE A 78 0.81 -3.00 0.66
CA ILE A 78 -0.64 -2.78 0.61
C ILE A 78 -1.28 -3.70 -0.44
N THR A 79 -0.71 -3.80 -1.65
CA THR A 79 -1.24 -4.63 -2.72
C THR A 79 -1.27 -6.11 -2.36
N SER A 80 -0.20 -6.60 -1.73
CA SER A 80 -0.13 -7.99 -1.33
C SER A 80 -1.03 -8.31 -0.13
N THR A 81 -1.02 -7.48 0.91
CA THR A 81 -1.83 -7.74 2.12
C THR A 81 -3.33 -7.51 1.92
N SER A 82 -3.72 -6.55 1.08
CA SER A 82 -5.14 -6.19 0.88
C SER A 82 -5.78 -6.92 -0.30
N PHE A 83 -5.01 -7.25 -1.34
CA PHE A 83 -5.55 -7.81 -2.59
C PHE A 83 -4.88 -9.13 -3.02
N GLY A 84 -3.86 -9.61 -2.30
CA GLY A 84 -3.13 -10.81 -2.67
C GLY A 84 -2.29 -10.66 -3.94
N VAL A 85 -2.00 -9.42 -4.37
CA VAL A 85 -1.27 -9.13 -5.61
C VAL A 85 0.19 -8.77 -5.28
N SER A 86 1.13 -9.42 -5.96
CA SER A 86 2.56 -9.11 -5.85
C SER A 86 3.01 -8.30 -7.06
N VAL A 87 3.36 -7.02 -6.85
CA VAL A 87 3.77 -6.09 -7.92
C VAL A 87 5.31 -6.01 -8.08
N ASN A 88 6.07 -6.19 -6.99
CA ASN A 88 7.53 -6.08 -6.98
C ASN A 88 8.02 -4.69 -7.47
N SER A 89 7.35 -3.66 -6.98
CA SER A 89 7.50 -2.25 -7.36
C SER A 89 8.92 -1.72 -7.17
N LEU A 90 9.64 -2.22 -6.15
CA LEU A 90 11.03 -1.83 -5.86
C LEU A 90 12.03 -2.24 -6.95
N ASN A 91 11.75 -3.31 -7.69
CA ASN A 91 12.63 -3.81 -8.75
C ASN A 91 12.05 -3.58 -10.14
N ASN A 92 10.74 -3.27 -10.25
CA ASN A 92 10.07 -2.98 -11.50
C ASN A 92 9.32 -1.63 -11.43
N PRO A 93 10.03 -0.49 -11.44
CA PRO A 93 9.41 0.84 -11.34
C PRO A 93 8.57 1.22 -12.57
N LYS A 94 8.62 0.42 -13.64
CA LYS A 94 7.81 0.56 -14.86
C LYS A 94 6.57 -0.33 -14.87
N ASP A 95 6.29 -1.04 -13.77
CA ASP A 95 5.06 -1.80 -13.68
C ASP A 95 3.86 -0.87 -13.85
N SER A 96 2.88 -1.30 -14.65
CA SER A 96 1.70 -0.50 -14.97
C SER A 96 0.90 -0.07 -13.74
N PHE A 97 0.97 -0.86 -12.64
CA PHE A 97 0.37 -0.51 -11.38
C PHE A 97 1.13 0.65 -10.73
N VAL A 98 2.45 0.53 -10.60
CA VAL A 98 3.33 1.57 -10.03
C VAL A 98 3.21 2.88 -10.79
N GLU A 99 3.19 2.84 -12.11
CA GLU A 99 3.05 4.04 -12.96
C GLU A 99 1.72 4.76 -12.71
N LYS A 100 0.63 4.01 -12.57
CA LYS A 100 -0.72 4.56 -12.36
C LYS A 100 -0.99 4.98 -10.92
N THR A 101 -0.20 4.51 -9.96
CA THR A 101 -0.40 4.76 -8.53
C THR A 101 0.75 5.54 -7.88
N LYS A 102 1.59 6.24 -8.64
CA LYS A 102 2.62 7.11 -8.08
C LYS A 102 2.01 8.18 -7.17
N ILE A 103 2.43 8.18 -5.90
CA ILE A 103 2.09 9.16 -4.85
C ILE A 103 3.19 10.23 -4.75
#